data_AF-A0A2A5M6J0-F1
#
_entry.id   AF-A0A2A5M6J0-F1
#
_cell.length_a   1.000
_cell.length_b   1.000
_cell.length_c   1.000
_cell.angle_alpha   90.00
_cell.angle_beta   90.00
_cell.angle_gamma   90.00
#
_symmetry.space_group_name_H-M   'P 1'
#
loop_
_entity.id
_entity.type
_entity.pdbx_description
1 polymer ?
#
loop_
_entity_poly.entity_id
_entity_poly.type
_entity_poly.pdbx_seq_one_letter_code
_entity_poly.pdbx_strand_id
1 'polypeptide(L)' 'MKNYHEKMELAPRDVVARAIETEIREGRGYGEGLGAYVLCDVRHLGKEKILKDLPKIRHTAMLFENIDLVDTPVPIRPTA' A
#
# COMPACT_ATOMS: atom_id res chain seq x y z
N MET A 1 3.28 -9.48 4.12
CA MET A 1 3.15 -10.54 3.08
C MET A 1 3.95 -11.82 3.34
N LYS A 2 5.12 -11.79 4.01
CA LYS A 2 5.94 -13.00 4.28
C LYS A 2 5.16 -14.15 4.94
N ASN A 3 4.16 -13.82 5.77
CA ASN A 3 3.34 -14.81 6.48
C ASN A 3 2.20 -15.40 5.64
N TYR A 4 1.96 -14.91 4.42
CA TYR A 4 0.77 -15.23 3.62
C TYR A 4 1.08 -15.93 2.29
N HIS A 5 2.23 -15.65 1.68
CA HIS A 5 2.58 -16.23 0.39
C HIS A 5 4.10 -16.16 0.13
N GLU A 6 4.67 -17.19 -0.51
CA GLU A 6 6.10 -17.26 -0.84
C GLU A 6 6.56 -16.13 -1.76
N LYS A 7 5.72 -15.74 -2.74
CA LYS A 7 5.93 -14.62 -3.66
C LYS A 7 5.68 -13.23 -3.04
N MET A 8 5.35 -13.19 -1.75
CA MET A 8 5.09 -11.96 -1.00
C MET A 8 4.10 -11.01 -1.72
N GLU A 9 4.42 -9.73 -1.87
CA GLU A 9 3.60 -8.71 -2.56
C GLU A 9 3.40 -8.95 -4.06
N LEU A 10 4.17 -9.86 -4.67
CA LEU A 10 4.01 -10.29 -6.06
C LEU A 10 3.07 -11.51 -6.20
N ALA A 11 2.41 -11.92 -5.11
CA ALA A 11 1.36 -12.93 -5.14
C ALA A 11 0.13 -12.46 -5.95
N PRO A 12 -0.78 -13.37 -6.34
CA PRO A 12 -2.05 -13.01 -6.96
C PRO A 12 -2.82 -11.93 -6.18
N ARG A 13 -3.47 -11.01 -6.91
CA ARG A 13 -4.13 -9.83 -6.32
C ARG A 13 -5.16 -10.20 -5.26
N ASP A 14 -5.89 -11.29 -5.45
CA ASP A 14 -6.87 -11.81 -4.50
C ASP A 14 -6.23 -12.33 -3.20
N VAL A 15 -5.02 -12.89 -3.28
CA VAL A 15 -4.25 -13.31 -2.10
C VAL A 15 -3.74 -12.09 -1.34
N VAL A 16 -3.17 -11.11 -2.05
CA VAL A 16 -2.71 -9.85 -1.45
C VAL A 16 -3.88 -9.11 -0.79
N ALA A 17 -5.03 -9.00 -1.47
CA ALA A 17 -6.22 -8.36 -0.92
C ALA A 17 -6.71 -9.04 0.36
N ARG A 18 -6.80 -10.37 0.38
CA ARG A 18 -7.17 -11.13 1.58
C ARG A 18 -6.17 -10.97 2.72
N ALA A 19 -4.88 -10.93 2.42
CA ALA A 19 -3.85 -10.69 3.42
C ALA A 19 -4.00 -9.29 4.05
N ILE A 20 -4.27 -8.25 3.25
CA ILE A 20 -4.51 -6.89 3.77
C ILE A 20 -5.73 -6.87 4.70
N GLU A 21 -6.86 -7.44 4.29
CA GLU A 21 -8.06 -7.51 5.14
C GLU A 21 -7.81 -8.31 6.43
N THR A 22 -6.99 -9.36 6.37
CA THR A 22 -6.62 -10.15 7.55
C THR A 22 -5.80 -9.32 8.54
N GLU A 23 -4.77 -8.59 8.08
CA GLU A 23 -3.99 -7.70 8.94
C GLU A 23 -4.87 -6.64 9.62
N ILE A 24 -5.81 -6.05 8.88
CA ILE A 24 -6.75 -5.06 9.43
C ILE A 24 -7.65 -5.70 10.50
N ARG A 25 -8.27 -6.86 10.21
CA ARG A 25 -9.18 -7.54 11.13
C ARG A 25 -8.51 -8.03 12.41
N GLU A 26 -7.22 -8.39 12.33
CA GLU A 26 -6.44 -8.84 13.48
C GLU A 26 -5.78 -7.68 14.24
N GLY A 27 -6.15 -6.43 13.94
CA GLY A 27 -5.68 -5.24 14.66
C GLY A 27 -4.22 -4.87 14.37
N ARG A 28 -3.63 -5.40 13.30
CA ARG A 28 -2.28 -5.06 12.83
C ARG A 28 -2.26 -4.00 11.74
N GLY A 29 -3.44 -3.62 11.24
CA GLY A 29 -3.62 -2.43 10.41
C GLY A 29 -3.60 -1.13 11.23
N TYR A 30 -3.78 -0.02 10.54
CA TYR A 30 -3.94 1.31 11.13
C TYR A 30 -5.39 1.78 10.96
N GLY A 31 -5.82 2.73 11.80
CA GLY A 31 -7.18 3.28 11.76
C GLY A 31 -8.25 2.30 12.29
N GLU A 32 -9.52 2.70 12.16
CA GLU A 32 -10.67 1.93 12.69
C GLU A 32 -11.84 1.90 11.69
N GLY A 33 -12.63 0.82 11.73
CA GLY A 33 -13.86 0.68 10.94
C GLY A 33 -13.66 0.85 9.44
N LEU A 34 -14.41 1.77 8.84
CA LEU A 34 -14.29 2.09 7.41
C LEU A 34 -12.97 2.80 7.06
N GLY A 35 -12.36 3.46 8.04
CA GLY A 35 -11.07 4.13 7.90
C GLY A 35 -9.87 3.26 8.24
N ALA A 36 -10.03 1.93 8.35
CA ALA A 36 -8.91 1.03 8.59
C ALA A 36 -8.13 0.74 7.29
N TYR A 37 -6.80 0.70 7.37
CA TYR A 37 -5.90 0.56 6.22
C TYR A 37 -4.57 -0.13 6.58
N VAL A 38 -3.75 -0.41 5.58
CA VAL A 38 -2.33 -0.74 5.73
C VAL A 38 -1.47 0.23 4.92
N LEU A 39 -0.17 0.25 5.15
CA LEU A 39 0.74 1.13 4.43
C LEU A 39 1.37 0.40 3.22
N CYS A 40 1.37 1.06 2.07
CA CYS A 40 2.12 0.66 0.88
C CYS A 40 3.41 1.49 0.79
N ASP A 41 4.56 0.83 0.89
CA ASP A 41 5.88 1.48 0.86
C ASP A 41 6.63 1.15 -0.44
N VAL A 42 6.84 2.17 -1.27
CA VAL A 42 7.56 2.08 -2.55
C VAL A 42 8.92 2.79 -2.51
N ARG A 43 9.34 3.33 -1.36
CA ARG A 43 10.55 4.16 -1.25
C ARG A 43 11.83 3.41 -1.61
N HIS A 44 11.82 2.09 -1.42
CA HIS A 44 12.91 1.19 -1.82
C HIS A 44 13.22 1.22 -3.33
N LEU A 45 12.30 1.70 -4.18
CA LEU A 45 12.52 1.87 -5.61
C LEU A 45 13.45 3.05 -5.94
N GLY A 46 13.60 4.00 -5.02
CA GLY A 46 14.38 5.22 -5.20
C GLY A 46 13.63 6.34 -5.92
N LYS A 47 14.00 7.59 -5.59
CA LYS A 47 13.34 8.80 -6.07
C LYS A 47 13.23 8.88 -7.59
N GLU A 48 14.31 8.62 -8.31
CA GLU A 48 14.33 8.73 -9.77
C GLU A 48 13.32 7.78 -10.43
N LYS A 49 13.26 6.54 -9.93
CA LYS A 49 12.33 5.53 -10.44
C LYS A 49 10.88 5.88 -10.15
N ILE A 50 10.60 6.39 -8.94
CA ILE A 50 9.25 6.82 -8.56
C ILE A 50 8.78 7.99 -9.46
N LEU A 51 9.64 8.98 -9.70
CA LEU A 51 9.31 10.15 -10.54
C LEU A 51 9.10 9.77 -12.01
N LYS A 52 9.88 8.83 -12.52
CA LYS A 52 9.83 8.40 -13.92
C LYS A 52 8.72 7.39 -14.19
N ASP A 53 8.63 6.34 -13.38
CA ASP A 53 7.78 5.16 -13.66
C ASP A 53 6.41 5.25 -12.97
N LEU A 54 6.29 5.99 -11.85
CA LEU A 54 5.05 6.13 -11.07
C LEU A 54 4.47 7.57 -11.02
N PRO A 55 4.57 8.41 -12.07
CA PRO A 55 4.20 9.83 -11.97
C PRO A 55 2.72 10.03 -11.65
N LYS A 56 1.84 9.19 -12.22
CA LYS A 56 0.39 9.25 -11.98
C LYS A 56 0.02 8.88 -10.55
N ILE A 57 0.58 7.78 -10.04
CA ILE A 57 0.29 7.30 -8.68
C ILE A 57 0.81 8.30 -7.65
N ARG A 58 2.01 8.86 -7.86
CA ARG A 58 2.56 9.93 -7.02
C ARG A 58 1.65 11.16 -7.03
N HIS A 59 1.20 11.61 -8.20
CA HIS A 59 0.28 12.75 -8.30
C HIS A 59 -1.02 12.51 -7.54
N THR A 60 -1.63 11.33 -7.65
CA THR A 60 -2.83 10.96 -6.90
C THR A 60 -2.59 10.98 -5.40
N ALA A 61 -1.50 10.40 -4.91
CA ALA A 61 -1.16 10.42 -3.48
C ALA A 61 -0.97 11.85 -2.94
N MET A 62 -0.30 12.72 -3.72
CA MET A 62 -0.13 14.11 -3.33
C MET A 62 -1.45 14.90 -3.35
N LEU A 63 -2.32 14.62 -4.31
CA LEU A 63 -3.58 15.36 -4.48
C LEU A 63 -4.62 15.01 -3.42
N PHE A 64 -4.78 13.72 -3.11
CA PHE A 64 -5.86 13.26 -2.23
C PHE A 64 -5.42 13.00 -0.79
N GLU A 65 -4.17 12.55 -0.59
CA GLU A 65 -3.65 12.18 0.73
C GLU A 65 -2.60 13.19 1.25
N ASN A 66 -2.21 14.18 0.44
CA ASN A 66 -1.13 15.12 0.75
C ASN A 66 0.20 14.41 1.11
N ILE A 67 0.47 13.28 0.44
CA ILE A 67 1.64 12.42 0.66
C ILE A 67 2.51 12.34 -0.60
N ASP A 68 3.82 12.53 -0.44
CA ASP A 68 4.81 12.19 -1.47
C ASP A 68 5.37 10.78 -1.25
N LEU A 69 5.16 9.89 -2.22
CA LEU A 69 5.62 8.49 -2.21
C LEU A 69 7.15 8.35 -2.14
N VAL A 70 7.89 9.42 -2.44
CA VAL A 70 9.36 9.45 -2.31
C VAL A 70 9.79 9.38 -0.85
N ASP A 71 9.02 10.00 0.05
CA ASP A 71 9.42 10.22 1.44
C ASP A 71 8.59 9.39 2.42
N THR A 72 7.31 9.17 2.10
CA THR A 72 6.33 8.60 3.04
C THR A 72 5.48 7.50 2.37
N PRO A 73 5.22 6.36 3.06
CA PRO A 73 4.29 5.34 2.59
C PRO A 73 2.85 5.88 2.46
N VAL A 74 2.06 5.30 1.56
CA VAL A 74 0.66 5.71 1.32
C VAL A 74 -0.32 4.72 1.97
N PRO A 75 -1.42 5.18 2.60
CA PRO A 75 -2.47 4.30 3.09
C PRO A 75 -3.19 3.60 1.93
N ILE A 76 -3.43 2.30 2.08
CA ILE A 76 -4.19 1.50 1.12
C ILE A 76 -5.18 0.57 1.81
N ARG A 77 -6.27 0.28 1.11
CA ARG A 77 -7.26 -0.74 1.48
C ARG A 77 -7.77 -1.44 0.22
N PRO A 78 -8.07 -2.75 0.26
CA PRO A 78 -8.75 -3.44 -0.83
C PRO A 78 -10.12 -2.80 -1.10
N THR A 79 -10.42 -2.61 -2.38
CA THR A 79 -11.73 -2.18 -2.87
C THR A 79 -12.27 -3.24 -3.82
N ALA A 80 -13.61 -3.34 -3.91
CA ALA A 80 -14.33 -4.14 -4.90
C ALA A 80 -14.06 -3.64 -6.33
#